data_AF-A0A924E5E9-F1
#
_entry.id   AF-A0A924E5E9-F1
#
_cell.length_a   1.000
_cell.length_b   1.000
_cell.length_c   1.000
_cell.angle_alpha   90.00
_cell.angle_beta   90.00
_cell.angle_gamma   90.00
#
_symmetry.space_group_name_H-M   'P 1'
#
loop_
_entity.id
_entity.type
_entity.pdbx_description
1 polymer ?
#
loop_
_entity_poly.entity_id
_entity_poly.type
_entity_poly.pdbx_seq_one_letter_code
_entity_poly.pdbx_strand_id
1 'polypeptide(L)'
;MAMDEKGLGAQLQSARVAAGLTQQALCHKANLSYSTLAKIERGAIRSPSIFTIQAIADALDLGLDALIGNSPALSRVNRVLKRSKNGVSFIYFDVNGCLIRFYERAFVRISADLDIPTDQIEAAFWRYNGDVCRGILSLQDFNETVAKRLQVATFNWQKYYLEEAEAITAMHDLVKWTATQYRVGLLTNIMPGLLSDLKRLGKVPDITYDSVIDSSEIGFVKPEAGIFKVATDRAGVPASEILLIDDTPGNLTAAEQAGWHVTWFDYARPEELVASIRKDLEPADGPNVQAS
;
A
#
# COMPACT_ATOMS: atom_id res chain seq x y z
N MET A 1 16.99 24.67 5.82
CA MET A 1 15.57 24.96 5.55
C MET A 1 15.49 26.11 4.57
N ALA A 2 15.46 25.81 3.28
CA ALA A 2 15.03 26.76 2.25
C ALA A 2 13.74 26.17 1.71
N MET A 3 12.61 26.82 2.01
CA MET A 3 11.29 26.45 1.47
C MET A 3 11.41 26.57 -0.06
N ASP A 4 10.97 25.58 -0.84
CA ASP A 4 10.97 25.71 -2.30
C ASP A 4 9.93 26.76 -2.72
N GLU A 5 10.38 28.02 -2.76
CA GLU A 5 9.56 29.22 -2.94
C GLU A 5 8.82 29.25 -4.29
N LYS A 6 9.20 28.40 -5.25
CA LYS A 6 8.58 28.36 -6.58
C LYS A 6 7.39 27.38 -6.67
N GLY A 7 7.27 26.40 -5.78
CA GLY A 7 6.24 25.36 -5.84
C GLY A 7 5.01 25.57 -4.94
N LEU A 8 5.16 26.35 -3.85
CA LEU A 8 4.15 26.47 -2.80
C LEU A 8 2.79 26.97 -3.29
N GLY A 9 2.76 28.01 -4.13
CA GLY A 9 1.51 28.59 -4.64
C GLY A 9 0.66 27.60 -5.45
N ALA A 10 1.31 26.83 -6.32
CA ALA A 10 0.65 25.81 -7.14
C ALA A 10 0.17 24.60 -6.30
N GLN A 11 0.92 24.24 -5.26
CA GLN A 11 0.52 23.18 -4.32
C GLN A 11 -0.71 23.57 -3.52
N LEU A 12 -0.74 24.79 -2.96
CA LEU A 12 -1.90 25.31 -2.25
C LEU A 12 -3.13 25.38 -3.15
N GLN A 13 -2.96 25.82 -4.40
CA GLN A 13 -4.03 25.82 -5.39
C GLN A 13 -4.56 24.41 -5.66
N SER A 14 -3.66 23.43 -5.82
CA SER A 14 -4.02 22.04 -6.11
C SER A 14 -4.75 21.39 -4.92
N ALA A 15 -4.26 21.60 -3.70
CA ALA A 15 -4.90 21.10 -2.47
C ALA A 15 -6.31 21.69 -2.30
N ARG A 16 -6.48 23.00 -2.58
CA ARG A 16 -7.79 23.65 -2.55
C ARG A 16 -8.76 23.05 -3.57
N VAL A 17 -8.31 22.82 -4.79
CA VAL A 17 -9.13 22.22 -5.86
C VAL A 17 -9.52 20.78 -5.50
N ALA A 18 -8.59 20.00 -4.96
CA ALA A 18 -8.84 18.64 -4.50
C ALA A 18 -9.88 18.59 -3.35
N ALA A 19 -9.87 19.59 -2.47
CA ALA A 19 -10.89 19.77 -1.43
C ALA A 19 -12.23 20.31 -1.95
N GLY A 20 -12.38 20.53 -3.27
CA GLY A 20 -13.60 21.05 -3.90
C GLY A 20 -13.91 22.51 -3.55
N LEU A 21 -12.94 23.28 -3.06
CA LEU A 21 -13.17 24.65 -2.59
C LEU A 21 -12.85 25.70 -3.68
N THR A 22 -13.69 26.72 -3.76
CA THR A 22 -13.35 27.95 -4.48
C THR A 22 -12.35 28.79 -3.68
N GLN A 23 -11.63 29.72 -4.32
CA GLN A 23 -10.74 30.65 -3.61
C GLN A 23 -11.51 31.45 -2.52
N GLN A 24 -12.73 31.91 -2.82
CA GLN A 24 -13.57 32.59 -1.83
C GLN A 24 -13.95 31.69 -0.65
N ALA A 25 -14.31 30.43 -0.92
CA ALA A 25 -14.66 29.48 0.14
C ALA A 25 -13.46 29.18 1.06
N LEU A 26 -12.26 29.01 0.49
CA LEU A 26 -11.05 28.82 1.28
C LEU A 26 -10.70 30.08 2.09
N CYS A 27 -10.80 31.27 1.49
CA CYS A 27 -10.59 32.53 2.20
C CYS A 27 -11.50 32.70 3.41
N HIS A 28 -12.78 32.34 3.28
CA HIS A 28 -13.73 32.40 4.39
C HIS A 28 -13.32 31.42 5.52
N LYS A 29 -12.92 30.19 5.17
CA LYS A 29 -12.48 29.19 6.16
C LYS A 29 -11.15 29.55 6.84
N ALA A 30 -10.18 30.06 6.08
CA ALA A 30 -8.84 30.37 6.57
C ALA A 30 -8.73 31.78 7.18
N ASN A 31 -9.82 32.56 7.21
CA ASN A 31 -9.83 33.96 7.60
C ASN A 31 -8.77 34.80 6.85
N LEU A 32 -8.72 34.66 5.51
CA LEU A 32 -7.78 35.34 4.64
C LEU A 32 -8.49 36.21 3.61
N SER A 33 -7.83 37.30 3.20
CA SER A 33 -8.34 38.11 2.09
C SER A 33 -8.20 37.36 0.75
N TYR A 34 -9.19 37.52 -0.12
CA TYR A 34 -9.15 36.97 -1.48
C TYR A 34 -7.91 37.41 -2.26
N SER A 35 -7.54 38.69 -2.13
CA SER A 35 -6.34 39.25 -2.76
C SER A 35 -5.06 38.56 -2.27
N THR A 36 -4.98 38.23 -0.98
CA THR A 36 -3.83 37.53 -0.40
C THR A 36 -3.72 36.12 -0.98
N LEU A 37 -4.79 35.32 -0.92
CA LEU A 37 -4.79 33.96 -1.47
C LEU A 37 -4.48 33.93 -2.97
N ALA A 38 -5.10 34.83 -3.75
CA ALA A 38 -4.87 34.90 -5.20
C ALA A 38 -3.44 35.33 -5.57
N LYS A 39 -2.76 36.11 -4.73
CA LYS A 39 -1.35 36.48 -4.93
C LYS A 39 -0.41 35.33 -4.54
N ILE A 40 -0.77 34.54 -3.52
CA ILE A 40 -0.03 33.33 -3.12
C ILE A 40 -0.14 32.27 -4.21
N GLU A 41 -1.34 31.90 -4.65
CA GLU A 41 -1.56 30.84 -5.65
C GLU A 41 -0.89 31.15 -7.00
N ARG A 42 -0.84 32.43 -7.40
CA ARG A 42 -0.15 32.88 -8.63
C ARG A 42 1.36 33.09 -8.47
N GLY A 43 1.91 32.84 -7.28
CA GLY A 43 3.35 33.01 -7.00
C GLY A 43 3.84 34.46 -6.92
N ALA A 44 2.94 35.44 -6.81
CA ALA A 44 3.29 36.85 -6.60
C ALA A 44 3.75 37.11 -5.14
N ILE A 45 3.24 36.33 -4.18
CA ILE A 45 3.78 36.23 -2.82
C ILE A 45 4.53 34.91 -2.72
N ARG A 46 5.87 34.98 -2.78
CA ARG A 46 6.74 33.80 -2.77
C ARG A 46 7.02 33.25 -1.37
N SER A 47 6.92 34.11 -0.36
CA SER A 47 7.16 33.75 1.04
C SER A 47 6.02 34.26 1.93
N PRO A 48 4.88 33.55 1.99
CA PRO A 48 3.79 33.84 2.93
C PRO A 48 4.26 33.59 4.37
N SER A 49 3.65 34.26 5.35
CA SER A 49 3.97 34.01 6.75
C SER A 49 3.58 32.58 7.17
N ILE A 50 4.30 32.01 8.13
CA ILE A 50 3.99 30.66 8.65
C ILE A 50 2.56 30.57 9.21
N PHE A 51 2.06 31.64 9.82
CA PHE A 51 0.67 31.73 10.29
C PHE A 51 -0.34 31.69 9.15
N THR A 52 0.00 32.25 7.99
CA THR A 52 -0.86 32.18 6.79
C THR A 52 -0.90 30.77 6.24
N ILE A 53 0.26 30.08 6.21
CA ILE A 53 0.35 28.69 5.75
C ILE A 53 -0.43 27.77 6.70
N GLN A 54 -0.28 27.94 8.02
CA GLN A 54 -1.03 27.17 9.01
C GLN A 54 -2.55 27.39 8.89
N ALA A 55 -3.00 28.64 8.75
CA ALA A 55 -4.43 28.92 8.60
C ALA A 55 -5.06 28.28 7.35
N ILE A 56 -4.29 28.20 6.25
CA ILE A 56 -4.72 27.47 5.05
C ILE A 56 -4.72 25.96 5.30
N ALA A 57 -3.75 25.45 6.05
CA ALA A 57 -3.68 24.04 6.42
C ALA A 57 -4.89 23.56 7.21
N ASP A 58 -5.21 24.30 8.28
CA ASP A 58 -6.33 24.03 9.15
C ASP A 58 -7.66 24.11 8.38
N ALA A 59 -7.78 25.09 7.47
CA ALA A 59 -8.98 25.26 6.64
C ALA A 59 -9.20 24.14 5.60
N LEU A 60 -8.13 23.43 5.22
CA LEU A 60 -8.14 22.31 4.28
C LEU A 60 -8.13 20.94 4.98
N ASP A 61 -8.05 20.91 6.32
CA ASP A 61 -7.92 19.69 7.12
C ASP A 61 -6.67 18.87 6.72
N LEU A 62 -5.56 19.57 6.48
CA LEU A 62 -4.28 18.99 6.04
C LEU A 62 -3.18 19.32 7.04
N GLY A 63 -2.27 18.37 7.27
CA GLY A 63 -1.03 18.65 7.99
C GLY A 63 -0.10 19.59 7.20
N LEU A 64 0.69 20.41 7.89
CA LEU A 64 1.69 21.32 7.30
C LEU A 64 2.60 20.61 6.27
N ASP A 65 2.99 19.37 6.56
CA ASP A 65 3.82 18.54 5.68
C ASP A 65 3.17 18.28 4.32
N ALA A 66 1.86 18.08 4.28
CA ALA A 66 1.13 17.84 3.04
C ALA A 66 1.10 19.09 2.13
N LEU A 67 1.13 20.29 2.72
CA LEU A 67 1.03 21.58 2.00
C LEU A 67 2.36 22.18 1.59
N ILE A 68 3.42 21.93 2.37
CA ILE A 68 4.78 22.45 2.10
C ILE A 68 5.51 21.57 1.08
N GLY A 69 4.85 20.52 0.56
CA GLY A 69 5.46 19.63 -0.40
C GLY A 69 6.33 18.54 0.24
N ASN A 70 6.14 18.23 1.52
CA ASN A 70 6.43 16.88 2.05
C ASN A 70 5.35 15.89 1.58
N SER A 71 4.86 16.07 0.36
CA SER A 71 4.11 15.05 -0.34
C SER A 71 5.04 13.83 -0.49
N PRO A 72 4.55 12.61 -0.24
CA PRO A 72 5.31 11.39 -0.52
C PRO A 72 5.91 11.38 -1.93
N ALA A 73 5.24 12.03 -2.90
CA ALA A 73 5.70 12.22 -4.28
C ALA A 73 6.98 13.08 -4.44
N LEU A 74 7.22 14.10 -3.61
CA LEU A 74 8.45 14.92 -3.68
C LEU A 74 9.61 14.27 -2.93
N SER A 75 9.31 13.42 -1.93
CA SER A 75 10.34 12.57 -1.30
C SER A 75 10.86 11.47 -2.23
N ARG A 76 10.13 11.13 -3.30
CA ARG A 76 10.59 10.17 -4.33
C ARG A 76 11.81 10.66 -5.12
N VAL A 77 11.96 11.97 -5.32
CA VAL A 77 12.97 12.54 -6.25
C VAL A 77 14.37 12.66 -5.63
N ASN A 78 14.49 12.65 -4.30
CA ASN A 78 15.77 12.87 -3.59
C ASN A 78 16.17 11.76 -2.62
N ARG A 79 15.50 10.60 -2.62
CA ARG A 79 15.95 9.46 -1.83
C ARG A 79 17.14 8.81 -2.50
N VAL A 80 18.29 8.91 -1.84
CA VAL A 80 19.46 8.14 -2.20
C VAL A 80 19.28 6.72 -1.65
N LEU A 81 18.70 5.86 -2.46
CA LEU A 81 18.38 4.48 -2.09
C LEU A 81 19.60 3.58 -2.26
N LYS A 82 19.67 2.56 -1.41
CA LYS A 82 20.80 1.65 -1.26
C LYS A 82 20.54 0.35 -2.00
N ARG A 83 21.59 -0.47 -2.05
CA ARG A 83 21.55 -1.87 -2.50
C ARG A 83 22.08 -2.76 -1.36
N SER A 84 21.44 -3.90 -1.12
CA SER A 84 21.93 -4.85 -0.13
C SER A 84 23.24 -5.49 -0.60
N LYS A 85 23.98 -6.12 0.32
CA LYS A 85 25.19 -6.90 -0.02
C LYS A 85 24.94 -7.97 -1.10
N ASN A 86 23.70 -8.43 -1.22
CA ASN A 86 23.29 -9.51 -2.12
C ASN A 86 22.73 -8.97 -3.45
N GLY A 87 22.73 -7.65 -3.66
CA GLY A 87 22.28 -7.03 -4.91
C GLY A 87 20.83 -6.53 -4.91
N VAL A 88 20.07 -6.73 -3.83
CA VAL A 88 18.66 -6.31 -3.73
C VAL A 88 18.56 -4.79 -3.70
N SER A 89 17.70 -4.23 -4.56
CA SER A 89 17.40 -2.78 -4.61
C SER A 89 15.89 -2.49 -4.54
N PHE A 90 15.04 -3.50 -4.76
CA PHE A 90 13.59 -3.42 -4.70
C PHE A 90 13.01 -4.58 -3.89
N ILE A 91 12.04 -4.29 -3.01
CA ILE A 91 11.42 -5.31 -2.14
C ILE A 91 9.91 -5.29 -2.32
N TYR A 92 9.33 -6.42 -2.72
CA TYR A 92 7.90 -6.67 -2.67
C TYR A 92 7.52 -7.42 -1.39
N PHE A 93 6.50 -6.92 -0.70
CA PHE A 93 5.86 -7.61 0.42
C PHE A 93 4.51 -8.16 -0.04
N ASP A 94 4.25 -9.43 0.26
CA ASP A 94 2.88 -9.91 0.30
C ASP A 94 2.08 -9.24 1.43
N VAL A 95 0.75 -9.29 1.38
CA VAL A 95 -0.13 -8.72 2.40
C VAL A 95 -0.72 -9.79 3.31
N ASN A 96 -1.37 -10.83 2.78
CA ASN A 96 -2.16 -11.80 3.54
C ASN A 96 -1.26 -12.95 4.03
N GLY A 97 -1.04 -13.03 5.35
CA GLY A 97 -0.06 -13.95 5.94
C GLY A 97 1.31 -13.31 6.15
N CYS A 98 1.53 -12.11 5.61
CA CYS A 98 2.79 -11.37 5.67
C CYS A 98 2.68 -10.01 6.41
N LEU A 99 1.90 -9.05 5.91
CA LEU A 99 1.66 -7.77 6.64
C LEU A 99 0.48 -7.84 7.60
N ILE A 100 -0.51 -8.68 7.29
CA ILE A 100 -1.61 -9.03 8.17
C ILE A 100 -1.64 -10.55 8.37
N ARG A 101 -2.21 -11.02 9.47
CA ARG A 101 -2.43 -12.45 9.67
C ARG A 101 -3.37 -12.99 8.60
N PHE A 102 -3.23 -14.28 8.30
CA PHE A 102 -4.12 -14.96 7.38
C PHE A 102 -5.57 -14.96 7.90
N TYR A 103 -6.53 -14.95 6.99
CA TYR A 103 -7.95 -14.74 7.29
C TYR A 103 -8.69 -16.00 7.78
N GLU A 104 -7.99 -16.97 8.38
CA GLU A 104 -8.60 -18.18 8.96
C GLU A 104 -9.67 -17.84 10.01
N ARG A 105 -9.43 -16.77 10.78
CA ARG A 105 -10.39 -16.26 11.78
C ARG A 105 -11.69 -15.77 11.16
N ALA A 106 -11.66 -15.25 9.93
CA ALA A 106 -12.87 -14.87 9.21
C ALA A 106 -13.77 -16.08 8.97
N PHE A 107 -13.22 -17.23 8.60
CA PHE A 107 -14.01 -18.46 8.42
C PHE A 107 -14.63 -18.94 9.74
N VAL A 108 -13.87 -18.89 10.85
CA VAL A 108 -14.39 -19.23 12.18
C VAL A 108 -15.54 -18.31 12.58
N ARG A 109 -15.41 -16.99 12.33
CA ARG A 109 -16.46 -16.01 12.62
C ARG A 109 -17.70 -16.22 11.76
N ILE A 110 -17.54 -16.48 10.47
CA ILE A 110 -18.64 -16.80 9.55
C ILE A 110 -19.35 -18.08 10.02
N SER A 111 -18.60 -19.10 10.40
CA SER A 111 -19.15 -20.37 10.89
C SER A 111 -20.05 -20.15 12.11
N ALA A 112 -19.59 -19.37 13.09
CA ALA A 112 -20.37 -19.03 14.27
C ALA A 112 -21.63 -18.20 13.96
N ASP A 113 -21.54 -17.25 13.03
CA ASP A 113 -22.66 -16.35 12.70
C ASP A 113 -23.73 -17.03 11.83
N LEU A 114 -23.34 -17.97 10.95
CA LEU A 114 -24.24 -18.62 9.99
C LEU A 114 -24.66 -20.03 10.42
N ASP A 115 -24.07 -20.58 11.48
CA ASP A 115 -24.24 -21.98 11.92
C ASP A 115 -23.91 -22.98 10.80
N ILE A 116 -22.82 -22.70 10.08
CA ILE A 116 -22.33 -23.54 8.98
C ILE A 116 -20.91 -24.02 9.31
N PRO A 117 -20.59 -25.32 9.14
CA PRO A 117 -19.24 -25.82 9.31
C PRO A 117 -18.19 -25.08 8.46
N THR A 118 -17.04 -24.75 9.07
CA THR A 118 -15.94 -24.01 8.43
C THR A 118 -15.48 -24.64 7.11
N ASP A 119 -15.42 -25.97 7.02
CA ASP A 119 -15.02 -26.69 5.81
C ASP A 119 -15.97 -26.44 4.63
N GLN A 120 -17.27 -26.30 4.89
CA GLN A 120 -18.24 -25.94 3.84
C GLN A 120 -18.07 -24.50 3.37
N ILE A 121 -17.80 -23.57 4.30
CA ILE A 121 -17.53 -22.16 3.98
C ILE A 121 -16.25 -22.05 3.16
N GLU A 122 -15.17 -22.70 3.59
CA GLU A 122 -13.90 -22.74 2.88
C GLU A 122 -14.06 -23.35 1.48
N ALA A 123 -14.76 -24.48 1.37
CA ALA A 123 -15.02 -25.10 0.07
C ALA A 123 -15.84 -24.19 -0.86
N ALA A 124 -16.76 -23.38 -0.32
CA ALA A 124 -17.50 -22.39 -1.09
C ALA A 124 -16.63 -21.20 -1.49
N PHE A 125 -15.78 -20.72 -0.58
CA PHE A 125 -14.85 -19.60 -0.79
C PHE A 125 -13.78 -19.94 -1.83
N TRP A 126 -13.02 -21.02 -1.61
CA TRP A 126 -11.86 -21.39 -2.43
C TRP A 126 -12.23 -21.75 -3.86
N ARG A 127 -13.48 -22.19 -4.09
CA ARG A 127 -14.01 -22.46 -5.43
C ARG A 127 -13.97 -21.24 -6.35
N TYR A 128 -14.14 -20.03 -5.80
CA TYR A 128 -14.24 -18.80 -6.59
C TYR A 128 -13.16 -17.77 -6.28
N ASN A 129 -12.40 -17.95 -5.17
CA ASN A 129 -11.37 -17.01 -4.75
C ASN A 129 -10.39 -16.64 -5.88
N GLY A 130 -9.95 -17.63 -6.67
CA GLY A 130 -9.05 -17.38 -7.79
C GLY A 130 -9.64 -16.43 -8.85
N ASP A 131 -10.91 -16.60 -9.21
CA ASP A 131 -11.57 -15.77 -10.23
C ASP A 131 -11.81 -14.35 -9.74
N VAL A 132 -12.17 -14.19 -8.47
CA VAL A 132 -12.33 -12.87 -7.85
C VAL A 132 -11.00 -12.15 -7.73
N CYS A 133 -9.95 -12.85 -7.29
CA CYS A 133 -8.60 -12.29 -7.20
C CYS A 133 -7.97 -12.02 -8.57
N ARG A 134 -8.49 -12.56 -9.68
CA ARG A 134 -8.15 -12.15 -11.06
C ARG A 134 -9.03 -11.03 -11.59
N GLY A 135 -10.00 -10.53 -10.82
CA GLY A 135 -10.96 -9.52 -11.27
C GLY A 135 -11.96 -10.03 -12.31
N ILE A 136 -12.06 -11.36 -12.52
CA ILE A 136 -13.03 -11.98 -13.43
C ILE A 136 -14.44 -11.93 -12.82
N LEU A 137 -14.52 -12.13 -11.50
CA LEU A 137 -15.76 -12.06 -10.72
C LEU A 137 -15.70 -10.85 -9.79
N SER A 138 -16.78 -10.06 -9.74
CA SER A 138 -16.86 -8.95 -8.79
C SER A 138 -17.01 -9.47 -7.35
N LEU A 139 -16.64 -8.67 -6.36
CA LEU A 139 -16.84 -9.02 -4.95
C LEU A 139 -18.32 -9.19 -4.60
N GLN A 140 -19.20 -8.42 -5.26
CA GLN A 140 -20.65 -8.57 -5.10
C GLN A 140 -21.12 -9.92 -5.65
N ASP A 141 -20.76 -10.27 -6.89
CA ASP A 141 -21.17 -11.53 -7.51
C ASP A 141 -20.60 -12.73 -6.76
N PHE A 142 -19.38 -12.61 -6.23
CA PHE A 142 -18.80 -13.59 -5.31
C PHE A 142 -19.68 -13.80 -4.09
N ASN A 143 -20.05 -12.71 -3.40
CA ASN A 143 -20.89 -12.78 -2.22
C ASN A 143 -22.25 -13.43 -2.50
N GLU A 144 -22.90 -13.06 -3.62
CA GLU A 144 -24.16 -13.66 -4.04
C GLU A 144 -24.02 -15.15 -4.37
N THR A 145 -22.92 -15.54 -5.02
CA THR A 145 -22.65 -16.92 -5.41
C THR A 145 -22.37 -17.80 -4.19
N VAL A 146 -21.58 -17.31 -3.24
CA VAL A 146 -21.29 -18.01 -1.99
C VAL A 146 -22.56 -18.12 -1.14
N ALA A 147 -23.36 -17.04 -1.03
CA ALA A 147 -24.64 -17.08 -0.31
C ALA A 147 -25.58 -18.16 -0.85
N LYS A 148 -25.76 -18.22 -2.19
CA LYS A 148 -26.58 -19.26 -2.84
C LYS A 148 -26.05 -20.67 -2.58
N ARG A 149 -24.73 -20.87 -2.62
CA ARG A 149 -24.10 -22.17 -2.38
C ARG A 149 -24.26 -22.65 -0.95
N LEU A 150 -24.14 -21.73 0.00
CA LEU A 150 -24.31 -22.00 1.43
C LEU A 150 -25.78 -22.00 1.87
N GLN A 151 -26.71 -21.69 0.95
CA GLN A 151 -28.15 -21.60 1.21
C GLN A 151 -28.51 -20.59 2.31
N VAL A 152 -27.78 -19.47 2.36
CA VAL A 152 -28.02 -18.36 3.29
C VAL A 152 -28.58 -17.14 2.58
N ALA A 153 -29.34 -16.32 3.30
CA ALA A 153 -29.95 -15.12 2.73
C ALA A 153 -28.91 -14.08 2.27
N THR A 154 -27.84 -13.91 3.05
CA THR A 154 -26.79 -12.92 2.79
C THR A 154 -25.42 -13.46 3.17
N PHE A 155 -24.40 -13.09 2.41
CA PHE A 155 -23.00 -13.34 2.72
C PHE A 155 -22.21 -12.06 2.42
N ASN A 156 -21.27 -11.68 3.30
CA ASN A 156 -20.48 -10.48 3.13
C ASN A 156 -19.02 -10.74 3.53
N TRP A 157 -18.24 -11.25 2.58
CA TRP A 157 -16.84 -11.54 2.81
C TRP A 157 -16.03 -10.32 3.28
N GLN A 158 -16.26 -9.16 2.65
CA GLN A 158 -15.54 -7.92 2.95
C GLN A 158 -15.65 -7.55 4.44
N LYS A 159 -16.86 -7.64 5.00
CA LYS A 159 -17.09 -7.37 6.43
C LYS A 159 -16.23 -8.29 7.30
N TYR A 160 -16.38 -9.61 7.12
CA TYR A 160 -15.67 -10.60 7.95
C TYR A 160 -14.16 -10.51 7.80
N TYR A 161 -13.68 -10.33 6.57
CA TYR A 161 -12.26 -10.14 6.29
C TYR A 161 -11.68 -8.90 6.98
N LEU A 162 -12.34 -7.74 6.88
CA LEU A 162 -11.82 -6.49 7.44
C LEU A 162 -11.90 -6.45 8.97
N GLU A 163 -12.96 -7.02 9.56
CA GLU A 163 -13.12 -7.12 11.02
C GLU A 163 -12.05 -8.02 11.65
N GLU A 164 -11.69 -9.12 10.99
CA GLU A 164 -10.71 -10.09 11.48
C GLU A 164 -9.27 -9.82 11.03
N ALA A 165 -9.04 -8.81 10.17
CA ALA A 165 -7.70 -8.44 9.71
C ALA A 165 -6.84 -7.90 10.86
N GLU A 166 -5.82 -8.67 11.25
CA GLU A 166 -4.87 -8.33 12.32
C GLU A 166 -3.51 -7.98 11.72
N ALA A 167 -3.01 -6.77 11.99
CA ALA A 167 -1.68 -6.33 11.55
C ALA A 167 -0.56 -7.09 12.26
N ILE A 168 0.48 -7.46 11.51
CA ILE A 168 1.72 -8.00 12.06
C ILE A 168 2.69 -6.83 12.28
N THR A 169 2.69 -6.26 13.48
CA THR A 169 3.43 -5.02 13.82
C THR A 169 4.91 -5.09 13.43
N ALA A 170 5.60 -6.21 13.69
CA ALA A 170 7.01 -6.37 13.34
C ALA A 170 7.27 -6.23 11.83
N MET A 171 6.37 -6.76 10.99
CA MET A 171 6.45 -6.62 9.53
C MET A 171 6.12 -5.20 9.07
N HIS A 172 5.21 -4.51 9.75
CA HIS A 172 4.92 -3.10 9.46
C HIS A 172 6.13 -2.22 9.74
N ASP A 173 6.83 -2.47 10.84
CA ASP A 173 8.06 -1.75 11.17
C ASP A 173 9.21 -2.09 10.21
N LEU A 174 9.28 -3.33 9.75
CA LEU A 174 10.18 -3.73 8.66
C LEU A 174 9.89 -2.96 7.36
N VAL A 175 8.62 -2.85 6.95
CA VAL A 175 8.22 -2.09 5.76
C VAL A 175 8.62 -0.61 5.89
N LYS A 176 8.36 0.02 7.04
CA LYS A 176 8.75 1.42 7.28
C LYS A 176 10.26 1.58 7.22
N TRP A 177 11.02 0.68 7.85
CA TRP A 177 12.48 0.73 7.84
C TRP A 177 13.04 0.50 6.43
N THR A 178 12.58 -0.53 5.71
CA THR A 178 13.02 -0.83 4.34
C THR A 178 12.73 0.33 3.40
N ALA A 179 11.57 1.01 3.53
CA ALA A 179 11.24 2.19 2.74
C ALA A 179 12.23 3.37 2.93
N THR A 180 12.97 3.43 4.04
CA THR A 180 14.03 4.44 4.23
C THR A 180 15.32 4.14 3.47
N GLN A 181 15.50 2.90 3.02
CA GLN A 181 16.75 2.40 2.43
C GLN A 181 16.57 1.91 0.99
N TYR A 182 15.42 1.35 0.65
CA TYR A 182 15.14 0.63 -0.59
C TYR A 182 13.83 1.12 -1.22
N ARG A 183 13.64 0.77 -2.49
CA ARG A 183 12.31 0.86 -3.11
C ARG A 183 11.44 -0.27 -2.60
N VAL A 184 10.20 0.03 -2.26
CA VAL A 184 9.29 -0.95 -1.66
C VAL A 184 7.96 -0.98 -2.38
N GLY A 185 7.41 -2.19 -2.51
CA GLY A 185 6.12 -2.41 -3.11
C GLY A 185 5.29 -3.47 -2.40
N LEU A 186 4.02 -3.54 -2.79
CA LEU A 186 3.10 -4.60 -2.39
C LEU A 186 2.83 -5.51 -3.58
N LEU A 187 2.79 -6.83 -3.36
CA LEU A 187 2.45 -7.83 -4.35
C LEU A 187 1.50 -8.85 -3.73
N THR A 188 0.19 -8.71 -3.97
CA THR A 188 -0.80 -9.49 -3.23
C THR A 188 -1.89 -10.10 -4.12
N ASN A 189 -2.23 -11.35 -3.80
CA ASN A 189 -3.48 -11.94 -4.27
C ASN A 189 -4.60 -11.47 -3.35
N ILE A 190 -5.47 -10.60 -3.86
CA ILE A 190 -6.52 -9.99 -3.06
C ILE A 190 -7.77 -9.71 -3.90
N MET A 191 -8.93 -9.68 -3.25
CA MET A 191 -10.19 -9.35 -3.92
C MET A 191 -10.36 -7.83 -4.13
N PRO A 192 -11.14 -7.41 -5.13
CA PRO A 192 -11.33 -6.00 -5.47
C PRO A 192 -11.69 -5.11 -4.27
N GLY A 193 -10.99 -3.99 -4.14
CA GLY A 193 -11.26 -2.96 -3.14
C GLY A 193 -10.71 -3.23 -1.73
N LEU A 194 -10.43 -4.49 -1.37
CA LEU A 194 -9.99 -4.84 -0.02
C LEU A 194 -8.63 -4.23 0.34
N LEU A 195 -7.69 -4.11 -0.61
CA LEU A 195 -6.40 -3.48 -0.34
C LEU A 195 -6.56 -1.99 0.03
N SER A 196 -7.43 -1.28 -0.67
CA SER A 196 -7.75 0.12 -0.39
C SER A 196 -8.43 0.28 0.97
N ASP A 197 -9.30 -0.66 1.34
CA ASP A 197 -9.95 -0.66 2.65
C ASP A 197 -8.96 -0.92 3.79
N LEU A 198 -8.05 -1.89 3.62
CA LEU A 198 -7.00 -2.16 4.61
C LEU A 198 -6.11 -0.94 4.84
N LYS A 199 -5.73 -0.23 3.76
CA LYS A 199 -4.97 1.02 3.86
C LYS A 199 -5.76 2.10 4.60
N ARG A 200 -7.03 2.31 4.24
CA ARG A 200 -7.90 3.30 4.89
C ARG A 200 -8.10 3.01 6.38
N LEU A 201 -8.12 1.73 6.77
CA LEU A 201 -8.25 1.29 8.17
C LEU A 201 -6.91 1.24 8.93
N GLY A 202 -5.79 1.61 8.29
CA GLY A 202 -4.46 1.55 8.91
C GLY A 202 -3.97 0.13 9.21
N LYS A 203 -4.50 -0.88 8.51
CA LYS A 203 -4.11 -2.30 8.63
C LYS A 203 -2.90 -2.67 7.77
N VAL A 204 -2.45 -1.75 6.92
CA VAL A 204 -1.23 -1.81 6.11
C VAL A 204 -0.47 -0.50 6.34
N PRO A 205 0.88 -0.49 6.38
CA PRO A 205 1.64 0.72 6.63
C PRO A 205 1.29 1.86 5.68
N ASP A 206 0.97 3.03 6.25
CA ASP A 206 0.76 4.25 5.47
C ASP A 206 2.09 4.88 5.08
N ILE A 207 2.69 4.33 4.03
CA ILE A 207 3.92 4.82 3.42
C ILE A 207 3.74 5.00 1.92
N THR A 208 4.70 5.68 1.31
CA THR A 208 4.82 5.71 -0.14
C THR A 208 5.35 4.37 -0.63
N TYR A 209 4.50 3.63 -1.33
CA TYR A 209 4.93 2.49 -2.12
C TYR A 209 5.37 2.96 -3.51
N ASP A 210 6.47 2.40 -4.00
CA ASP A 210 6.99 2.60 -5.36
C ASP A 210 6.18 1.81 -6.39
N SER A 211 5.65 0.65 -5.98
CA SER A 211 4.79 -0.20 -6.81
C SER A 211 3.76 -0.92 -5.95
N VAL A 212 2.51 -0.93 -6.39
CA VAL A 212 1.44 -1.73 -5.77
C VAL A 212 0.86 -2.63 -6.86
N ILE A 213 0.93 -3.93 -6.64
CA ILE A 213 0.37 -4.95 -7.51
C ILE A 213 -0.77 -5.63 -6.75
N ASP A 214 -1.99 -5.22 -7.07
CA ASP A 214 -3.23 -5.87 -6.68
C ASP A 214 -3.63 -6.84 -7.79
N SER A 215 -3.69 -8.14 -7.48
CA SER A 215 -3.99 -9.18 -8.47
C SER A 215 -5.32 -8.94 -9.21
N SER A 216 -6.32 -8.38 -8.51
CA SER A 216 -7.65 -8.19 -9.06
C SER A 216 -7.71 -7.05 -10.08
N GLU A 217 -6.76 -6.11 -10.01
CA GLU A 217 -6.64 -5.01 -10.97
C GLU A 217 -5.85 -5.40 -12.22
N ILE A 218 -4.95 -6.39 -12.12
CA ILE A 218 -4.04 -6.76 -13.21
C ILE A 218 -4.43 -8.04 -13.95
N GLY A 219 -5.34 -8.84 -13.42
CA GLY A 219 -5.84 -10.06 -14.07
C GLY A 219 -4.99 -11.32 -13.87
N PHE A 220 -3.92 -11.25 -13.07
CA PHE A 220 -3.03 -12.37 -12.77
C PHE A 220 -2.89 -12.53 -11.27
N VAL A 221 -2.79 -13.77 -10.81
CA VAL A 221 -2.55 -14.12 -9.40
C VAL A 221 -1.22 -14.85 -9.24
N LYS A 222 -0.54 -14.71 -8.11
CA LYS A 222 0.55 -15.62 -7.74
C LYS A 222 -0.03 -17.05 -7.62
N PRO A 223 0.65 -18.10 -8.12
CA PRO A 223 2.02 -18.14 -8.65
C PRO A 223 2.14 -18.03 -10.19
N GLU A 224 1.18 -17.42 -10.89
CA GLU A 224 1.23 -17.31 -12.37
C GLU A 224 2.40 -16.42 -12.83
N ALA A 225 3.12 -16.84 -13.88
CA ALA A 225 4.25 -16.07 -14.42
C ALA A 225 3.89 -14.62 -14.82
N GLY A 226 2.63 -14.39 -15.23
CA GLY A 226 2.14 -13.08 -15.66
C GLY A 226 2.24 -12.01 -14.58
N ILE A 227 1.94 -12.35 -13.31
CA ILE A 227 1.99 -11.36 -12.22
C ILE A 227 3.43 -10.93 -11.92
N PHE A 228 4.39 -11.86 -11.94
CA PHE A 228 5.81 -11.55 -11.72
C PHE A 228 6.38 -10.69 -12.84
N LYS A 229 5.99 -10.96 -14.11
CA LYS A 229 6.38 -10.11 -15.23
C LYS A 229 5.89 -8.68 -15.04
N VAL A 230 4.60 -8.48 -14.75
CA VAL A 230 4.02 -7.14 -14.50
C VAL A 230 4.72 -6.45 -13.33
N ALA A 231 5.00 -7.19 -12.25
CA ALA A 231 5.64 -6.65 -11.07
C ALA A 231 7.12 -6.26 -11.31
N THR A 232 7.87 -7.02 -12.11
CA THR A 232 9.23 -6.64 -12.56
C THR A 232 9.18 -5.39 -13.43
N ASP A 233 8.27 -5.33 -14.39
CA ASP A 233 8.11 -4.17 -15.28
C ASP A 233 7.80 -2.90 -14.48
N ARG A 234 6.92 -2.98 -13.47
CA ARG A 234 6.61 -1.83 -12.57
C ARG A 234 7.73 -1.50 -11.59
N ALA A 235 8.49 -2.49 -11.13
CA ALA A 235 9.66 -2.24 -10.29
C ALA A 235 10.73 -1.47 -11.07
N GLY A 236 10.91 -1.75 -12.37
CA GLY A 236 11.86 -1.03 -13.22
C GLY A 236 13.32 -1.28 -12.84
N VAL A 237 13.61 -2.44 -12.26
CA VAL A 237 14.97 -2.93 -11.94
C VAL A 237 15.12 -4.36 -12.47
N PRO A 238 16.34 -4.88 -12.65
CA PRO A 238 16.55 -6.27 -13.05
C PRO A 238 15.87 -7.24 -12.06
N ALA A 239 15.34 -8.35 -12.56
CA ALA A 239 14.70 -9.39 -11.74
C ALA A 239 15.59 -9.86 -10.57
N SER A 240 16.89 -9.99 -10.82
CA SER A 240 17.91 -10.35 -9.82
C SER A 240 18.17 -9.29 -8.75
N GLU A 241 17.49 -8.15 -8.77
CA GLU A 241 17.55 -7.13 -7.71
C GLU A 241 16.24 -7.03 -6.91
N ILE A 242 15.25 -7.85 -7.25
CA ILE A 242 13.94 -7.87 -6.61
C ILE A 242 13.93 -8.96 -5.55
N LEU A 243 13.54 -8.62 -4.33
CA LEU A 243 13.23 -9.55 -3.26
C LEU A 243 11.71 -9.66 -3.08
N LEU A 244 11.18 -10.88 -3.04
CA LEU A 244 9.82 -11.15 -2.56
C LEU A 244 9.86 -11.71 -1.13
N ILE A 245 9.08 -11.11 -0.23
CA ILE A 245 8.78 -11.64 1.10
C ILE A 245 7.32 -12.09 1.13
N ASP A 246 7.10 -13.40 1.24
CA ASP A 246 5.80 -14.06 1.10
C ASP A 246 5.73 -15.29 2.01
N ASP A 247 4.54 -15.66 2.47
CA ASP A 247 4.32 -16.79 3.37
C ASP A 247 4.09 -18.11 2.61
N THR A 248 3.72 -18.03 1.33
CA THR A 248 3.26 -19.16 0.53
C THR A 248 4.42 -19.74 -0.31
N PRO A 249 4.85 -20.99 -0.06
CA PRO A 249 6.00 -21.60 -0.76
C PRO A 249 5.87 -21.64 -2.28
N GLY A 250 4.64 -21.83 -2.80
CA GLY A 250 4.37 -21.83 -4.24
C GLY A 250 4.63 -20.48 -4.90
N ASN A 251 4.33 -19.38 -4.20
CA ASN A 251 4.60 -18.02 -4.68
C ASN A 251 6.10 -17.76 -4.75
N LEU A 252 6.83 -18.17 -3.71
CA LEU A 252 8.29 -18.04 -3.64
C LEU A 252 8.97 -18.85 -4.75
N THR A 253 8.56 -20.10 -4.96
CA THR A 253 9.10 -20.95 -6.04
C THR A 253 8.93 -20.29 -7.41
N ALA A 254 7.77 -19.69 -7.67
CA ALA A 254 7.54 -19.00 -8.95
C ALA A 254 8.33 -17.69 -9.08
N ALA A 255 8.54 -16.96 -7.98
CA ALA A 255 9.40 -15.78 -7.97
C ALA A 255 10.87 -16.14 -8.24
N GLU A 256 11.39 -17.22 -7.64
CA GLU A 256 12.73 -17.75 -7.94
C GLU A 256 12.88 -18.13 -9.42
N GLN A 257 11.86 -18.79 -9.99
CA GLN A 257 11.83 -19.11 -11.42
C GLN A 257 11.79 -17.86 -12.31
N ALA A 258 11.24 -16.76 -11.83
CA ALA A 258 11.30 -15.44 -12.47
C ALA A 258 12.65 -14.72 -12.27
N GLY A 259 13.60 -15.33 -11.56
CA GLY A 259 14.94 -14.80 -11.30
C GLY A 259 15.02 -13.83 -10.13
N TRP A 260 14.03 -13.83 -9.23
CA TRP A 260 14.00 -12.97 -8.06
C TRP A 260 14.71 -13.61 -6.87
N HIS A 261 15.15 -12.79 -5.93
CA HIS A 261 15.43 -13.24 -4.57
C HIS A 261 14.12 -13.49 -3.83
N VAL A 262 14.15 -14.42 -2.89
CA VAL A 262 12.97 -14.75 -2.07
C VAL A 262 13.34 -14.89 -0.60
N THR A 263 12.38 -14.60 0.27
CA THR A 263 12.47 -14.93 1.69
C THR A 263 11.11 -15.39 2.17
N TRP A 264 11.08 -16.60 2.72
CA TRP A 264 9.88 -17.14 3.33
C TRP A 264 9.59 -16.45 4.66
N PHE A 265 8.33 -16.10 4.88
CA PHE A 265 7.87 -15.52 6.13
C PHE A 265 6.81 -16.41 6.80
N ASP A 266 6.91 -16.58 8.11
CA ASP A 266 5.97 -17.34 8.93
C ASP A 266 5.46 -16.48 10.08
N TYR A 267 4.18 -16.14 10.00
CA TYR A 267 3.50 -15.27 10.96
C TYR A 267 3.38 -15.89 12.37
N ALA A 268 3.76 -17.16 12.57
CA ALA A 268 3.89 -17.76 13.89
C ALA A 268 5.15 -17.26 14.64
N ARG A 269 6.18 -16.78 13.92
CA ARG A 269 7.46 -16.32 14.49
C ARG A 269 7.92 -14.97 13.89
N PRO A 270 7.08 -13.92 13.96
CA PRO A 270 7.33 -12.68 13.23
C PRO A 270 8.61 -11.96 13.66
N GLU A 271 8.90 -11.91 14.97
CA GLU A 271 10.06 -11.17 15.49
C GLU A 271 11.41 -11.77 15.04
N GLU A 272 11.53 -13.11 15.10
CA GLU A 272 12.74 -13.84 14.71
C GLU A 272 13.03 -13.65 13.21
N LEU A 273 12.00 -13.81 12.37
CA LEU A 273 12.15 -13.71 10.93
C LEU A 273 12.39 -12.27 10.48
N VAL A 274 11.72 -11.28 11.08
CA VAL A 274 11.99 -9.86 10.81
C VAL A 274 13.44 -9.51 11.17
N ALA A 275 13.96 -9.99 12.31
CA ALA A 275 15.35 -9.77 12.68
C ALA A 275 16.32 -10.38 11.65
N SER A 276 16.06 -11.60 11.17
CA SER A 276 16.86 -12.23 10.11
C SER A 276 16.80 -11.44 8.80
N ILE A 277 15.60 -11.06 8.34
CA ILE A 277 15.39 -10.30 7.11
C ILE A 277 16.14 -8.96 7.17
N ARG A 278 16.11 -8.26 8.30
CA ARG A 278 16.85 -6.98 8.45
C ARG A 278 18.35 -7.16 8.31
N LYS A 279 18.90 -8.26 8.85
CA LYS A 279 20.31 -8.59 8.74
C LYS A 279 20.71 -8.89 7.29
N ASP A 280 19.88 -9.63 6.56
CA ASP A 280 20.12 -9.97 5.16
C ASP A 280 19.97 -8.74 4.23
N LEU A 281 19.14 -7.78 4.65
CA LEU A 281 18.96 -6.48 4.00
C LEU A 281 19.90 -5.39 4.53
N GLU A 282 20.97 -5.75 5.25
CA GLU A 282 22.02 -4.79 5.58
C GLU A 282 22.57 -4.17 4.28
N PRO A 283 22.55 -2.84 4.15
CA PRO A 283 23.09 -2.18 2.97
C PRO A 283 24.57 -2.50 2.78
N ALA A 284 25.01 -2.63 1.53
CA ALA A 284 26.45 -2.66 1.26
C ALA A 284 27.07 -1.29 1.60
N ASP A 285 28.20 -1.29 2.30
CA ASP A 285 29.00 -0.07 2.48
C ASP A 285 29.64 0.31 1.12
N GLY A 286 29.02 1.21 0.34
CA GLY A 286 29.50 1.61 -0.99
C GLY A 286 28.62 2.64 -1.70
N PRO A 287 29.12 3.34 -2.74
CA PRO A 287 28.49 4.57 -3.24
C PRO A 287 27.15 4.28 -3.92
N ASN A 288 26.10 4.77 -3.26
CA ASN A 288 24.78 5.15 -3.76
C ASN A 288 24.56 5.02 -5.28
N VAL A 289 23.68 4.10 -5.67
CA VAL A 289 23.20 3.98 -7.05
C VAL A 289 22.23 5.13 -7.31
N GLN A 290 22.58 6.05 -8.21
CA GLN A 290 21.66 7.05 -8.70
C GLN A 290 20.60 6.36 -9.56
N ALA A 291 19.32 6.52 -9.22
CA ALA A 291 18.22 6.09 -10.07
C ALA A 291 18.26 6.90 -11.37
N SER A 292 18.46 6.21 -12.49
CA SER A 292 18.41 6.75 -13.86
C SER A 292 17.00 6.74 -14.42
#